data_AF-A0A372ZMZ9-F1
#
_entry.id   AF-A0A372ZMZ9-F1
#
_cell.length_a   1.000
_cell.length_b   1.000
_cell.length_c   1.000
_cell.angle_alpha   90.00
_cell.angle_beta   90.00
_cell.angle_gamma   90.00
#
_symmetry.space_group_name_H-M   'P 1'
#
loop_
_entity.id
_entity.type
_entity.pdbx_description
1 polymer ?
#
loop_
_entity_poly.entity_id
_entity_poly.type
_entity_poly.pdbx_seq_one_letter_code
_entity_poly.pdbx_strand_id
1 'polypeptide(L)'
;MDSPTVLRRRLGSELRRLRERTGRQAKSVADELGFSATKVSRIESGQTTLKESDIRAMLELYGVSDEAELRQFISLTRRSTQRGWWHDYADTLPDWFQTYVGLEADAARIRSYETELIPGLFQTPEYSRAIFRASLVGQGGDIEGAVDRRSQLRLQRQEVLHRTDPPVIHAVVNEVALSRPVGGPGVMRDQILHLLKLVERPNLSVRVLPLSAGAHAAMSMSFRILSFSDVPGHLVYVEALTSSLYLEREADIARHEFVFDRLTEMAMSPQESATWMARLLKENYRNDS
;
A
#
# COMPACT_ATOMS: atom_id res chain seq x y z
N MET A 1 11.86 -4.34 9.05
CA MET A 1 12.54 -4.03 7.77
C MET A 1 11.85 -2.81 7.24
N ASP A 2 12.46 -1.63 7.32
CA ASP A 2 11.76 -0.34 7.22
C ASP A 2 11.50 0.09 5.76
N SER A 3 10.58 1.03 5.50
CA SER A 3 10.25 1.53 4.14
C SER A 3 11.49 1.94 3.33
N PRO A 4 12.45 2.70 3.90
CA PRO A 4 13.75 2.95 3.28
C PRO A 4 14.50 1.71 2.79
N THR A 5 14.37 0.59 3.49
CA THR A 5 15.04 -0.68 3.15
C THR A 5 14.37 -1.39 1.98
N VAL A 6 13.03 -1.37 1.91
CA VAL A 6 12.29 -1.91 0.76
C VAL A 6 12.59 -1.07 -0.49
N LEU A 7 12.54 0.26 -0.38
CA LEU A 7 12.86 1.15 -1.50
C LEU A 7 14.33 1.00 -1.96
N ARG A 8 15.29 0.84 -1.04
CA ARG A 8 16.70 0.55 -1.40
C ARG A 8 16.85 -0.80 -2.09
N ARG A 9 16.19 -1.85 -1.62
CA ARG A 9 16.24 -3.18 -2.24
C ARG A 9 15.69 -3.15 -3.66
N ARG A 10 14.59 -2.41 -3.86
CA ARG A 10 13.99 -2.22 -5.18
C ARG A 10 14.87 -1.41 -6.12
N LEU A 11 15.42 -0.30 -5.63
CA LEU A 11 16.41 0.50 -6.36
C LEU A 11 17.61 -0.36 -6.79
N GLY A 12 18.14 -1.18 -5.88
CA GLY A 12 19.22 -2.12 -6.15
C GLY A 12 18.86 -3.17 -7.21
N SER A 13 17.66 -3.74 -7.12
CA SER A 13 17.15 -4.73 -8.08
C SER A 13 17.01 -4.16 -9.49
N GLU A 14 16.50 -2.93 -9.63
CA GLU A 14 16.39 -2.27 -10.94
C GLU A 14 17.77 -1.89 -11.50
N LEU A 15 18.69 -1.40 -10.67
CA LEU A 15 20.08 -1.16 -11.09
C LEU A 15 20.75 -2.46 -11.57
N ARG A 16 20.51 -3.57 -10.89
CA ARG A 16 20.99 -4.89 -11.30
C ARG A 16 20.39 -5.32 -12.63
N ARG A 17 19.08 -5.15 -12.81
CA ARG A 17 18.38 -5.47 -14.06
C ARG A 17 18.94 -4.67 -15.24
N LEU A 18 19.18 -3.37 -15.06
CA LEU A 18 19.81 -2.52 -16.07
C LEU A 18 21.24 -3.00 -16.40
N ARG A 19 22.03 -3.36 -15.40
CA ARG A 19 23.36 -3.95 -15.59
C ARG A 19 23.30 -5.25 -16.40
N GLU A 20 22.42 -6.16 -16.04
CA GLU A 20 22.27 -7.46 -16.72
C GLU A 20 21.79 -7.28 -18.17
N ARG A 21 20.87 -6.33 -18.42
CA ARG A 21 20.40 -5.99 -19.78
C ARG A 21 21.51 -5.44 -20.68
N THR A 22 22.49 -4.74 -20.11
CA THR A 22 23.65 -4.23 -20.84
C THR A 22 24.79 -5.24 -20.96
N GLY A 23 24.62 -6.47 -20.44
CA GLY A 23 25.64 -7.52 -20.47
C GLY A 23 26.86 -7.23 -19.58
N ARG A 24 26.81 -6.18 -18.76
CA ARG A 24 27.93 -5.76 -17.93
C ARG A 24 28.09 -6.64 -16.69
N GLN A 25 29.31 -7.04 -16.39
CA GLN A 25 29.62 -7.72 -15.13
C GLN A 25 29.75 -6.72 -13.99
N ALA A 26 29.33 -7.09 -12.77
CA ALA A 26 29.44 -6.23 -11.58
C ALA A 26 30.88 -5.75 -11.32
N LYS A 27 31.89 -6.58 -11.66
CA LYS A 27 33.31 -6.20 -11.57
C LYS A 27 33.67 -5.08 -12.56
N SER A 28 33.22 -5.17 -13.81
CA SER A 28 33.44 -4.12 -14.83
C SER A 28 32.87 -2.78 -14.38
N VAL A 29 31.64 -2.81 -13.85
CA VAL A 29 30.98 -1.61 -13.30
C VAL A 29 31.77 -1.04 -12.13
N ALA A 30 32.28 -1.90 -11.25
CA ALA A 30 33.10 -1.47 -10.12
C ALA A 30 34.37 -0.76 -10.60
N ASP A 31 35.09 -1.36 -11.55
CA ASP A 31 36.34 -0.83 -12.08
C ASP A 31 36.11 0.51 -12.82
N GLU A 32 35.07 0.61 -13.66
CA GLU A 32 34.74 1.82 -14.45
C GLU A 32 34.28 2.99 -13.57
N LEU A 33 33.56 2.73 -12.48
CA LEU A 33 33.05 3.77 -11.57
C LEU A 33 33.95 4.05 -10.36
N GLY A 34 35.10 3.37 -10.26
CA GLY A 34 35.98 3.46 -9.09
C GLY A 34 35.33 2.94 -7.79
N PHE A 35 34.39 2.00 -7.91
CA PHE A 35 33.76 1.33 -6.78
C PHE A 35 34.48 0.02 -6.46
N SER A 36 34.26 -0.53 -5.26
CA SER A 36 34.62 -1.93 -5.01
C SER A 36 33.54 -2.86 -5.54
N ALA A 37 33.91 -4.07 -5.96
CA ALA A 37 32.92 -5.10 -6.35
C ALA A 37 31.93 -5.39 -5.20
N THR A 38 32.41 -5.33 -3.95
CA THR A 38 31.57 -5.41 -2.75
C THR A 38 30.58 -4.26 -2.65
N LYS A 39 30.97 -3.02 -2.99
CA LYS A 39 30.06 -1.87 -3.04
C LYS A 39 28.95 -2.10 -4.06
N VAL A 40 29.28 -2.52 -5.29
CA VAL A 40 28.28 -2.84 -6.34
C VAL A 40 27.32 -3.94 -5.87
N SER A 41 27.83 -5.02 -5.28
CA SER A 41 26.97 -6.10 -4.75
C SER A 41 26.04 -5.63 -3.62
N ARG A 42 26.52 -4.79 -2.70
CA ARG A 42 25.71 -4.22 -1.61
C ARG A 42 24.68 -3.22 -2.10
N ILE A 43 25.01 -2.47 -3.15
CA ILE A 43 24.07 -1.58 -3.86
C ILE A 43 22.93 -2.41 -4.45
N GLU A 44 23.26 -3.43 -5.25
CA GLU A 44 22.28 -4.24 -5.97
C GLU A 44 21.39 -5.09 -5.05
N SER A 45 21.86 -5.37 -3.83
CA SER A 45 21.09 -6.04 -2.78
C SER A 45 20.36 -5.09 -1.81
N GLY A 46 20.47 -3.77 -2.01
CA GLY A 46 19.83 -2.75 -1.16
C GLY A 46 20.42 -2.61 0.25
N GLN A 47 21.62 -3.17 0.49
CA GLN A 47 22.30 -3.17 1.79
C GLN A 47 23.09 -1.89 2.09
N THR A 48 23.21 -0.99 1.11
CA THR A 48 23.93 0.27 1.23
C THR A 48 23.10 1.39 0.63
N THR A 49 23.12 2.55 1.28
CA THR A 49 22.56 3.79 0.76
C THR A 49 23.47 4.36 -0.33
N LEU A 50 22.91 4.79 -1.46
CA LEU A 50 23.69 5.44 -2.53
C LEU A 50 23.54 6.95 -2.46
N LYS A 51 24.61 7.65 -2.86
CA LYS A 51 24.55 9.07 -3.15
C LYS A 51 23.89 9.29 -4.52
N GLU A 52 23.26 10.45 -4.69
CA GLU A 52 22.68 10.85 -5.97
C GLU A 52 23.70 10.79 -7.13
N SER A 53 24.95 11.21 -6.86
CA SER A 53 26.06 11.14 -7.81
C SER A 53 26.38 9.72 -8.29
N ASP A 54 26.37 8.76 -7.35
CA ASP A 54 26.71 7.37 -7.64
C ASP A 54 25.66 6.73 -8.54
N ILE A 55 24.39 7.12 -8.37
CA ILE A 55 23.27 6.63 -9.18
C ILE A 55 23.31 7.21 -10.57
N ARG A 56 23.55 8.51 -10.71
CA ARG A 56 23.73 9.14 -12.03
C ARG A 56 24.83 8.44 -12.82
N ALA A 57 25.97 8.20 -12.19
CA ALA A 57 27.10 7.51 -12.82
C ALA A 57 26.77 6.07 -13.25
N MET A 58 26.05 5.31 -12.40
CA MET A 58 25.60 3.96 -12.75
C MET A 58 24.59 3.96 -13.91
N LEU A 59 23.62 4.88 -13.90
CA LEU A 59 22.60 5.00 -14.95
C LEU A 59 23.21 5.41 -16.30
N GLU A 60 24.14 6.37 -16.28
CA GLU A 60 24.91 6.76 -17.45
C GLU A 60 25.68 5.57 -18.02
N LEU A 61 26.37 4.80 -17.16
CA LEU A 61 27.09 3.61 -17.57
C LEU A 61 26.18 2.51 -18.15
N TYR A 62 24.94 2.44 -17.69
CA TYR A 62 23.91 1.52 -18.20
C TYR A 62 23.17 2.05 -19.42
N GLY A 63 23.54 3.23 -19.93
CA GLY A 63 22.96 3.82 -21.13
C GLY A 63 21.55 4.40 -20.92
N VAL A 64 21.17 4.73 -19.69
CA VAL A 64 19.91 5.43 -19.39
C VAL A 64 20.11 6.92 -19.68
N SER A 65 19.56 7.37 -20.80
CA SER A 65 19.61 8.77 -21.25
C SER A 65 18.27 9.49 -21.18
N ASP A 66 17.19 8.77 -20.88
CA ASP A 66 15.87 9.37 -20.67
C ASP A 66 15.85 10.15 -19.36
N GLU A 67 15.63 11.46 -19.47
CA GLU A 67 15.52 12.38 -18.34
C GLU A 67 14.34 12.05 -17.42
N ALA A 68 13.27 11.45 -17.94
CA ALA A 68 12.19 10.96 -17.09
C ALA A 68 12.66 9.79 -16.23
N GLU A 69 13.21 8.73 -16.84
CA GLU A 69 13.80 7.59 -16.14
C GLU A 69 14.89 8.01 -15.14
N LEU A 70 15.74 8.99 -15.47
CA LEU A 70 16.73 9.51 -14.53
C LEU A 70 16.08 10.12 -13.27
N ARG A 71 15.08 11.01 -13.44
CA ARG A 71 14.36 11.62 -12.31
C ARG A 71 13.72 10.57 -11.40
N GLN A 72 13.26 9.47 -11.97
CA GLN A 72 12.66 8.36 -11.22
C GLN A 72 13.63 7.73 -10.22
N PHE A 73 14.83 7.35 -10.67
CA PHE A 73 15.88 6.81 -9.80
C PHE A 73 16.35 7.80 -8.73
N ILE A 74 16.43 9.09 -9.07
CA ILE A 74 16.83 10.15 -8.13
C ILE A 74 15.76 10.35 -7.04
N SER A 75 14.48 10.39 -7.43
CA SER A 75 13.32 10.47 -6.52
C SER A 75 13.34 9.31 -5.50
N LEU A 76 13.55 8.07 -5.98
CA LEU A 76 13.70 6.88 -5.15
C LEU A 76 14.79 7.00 -4.09
N THR A 77 15.94 7.54 -4.48
CA THR A 77 17.11 7.64 -3.60
C THR A 77 16.84 8.57 -2.43
N ARG A 78 16.25 9.73 -2.73
CA ARG A 78 15.84 10.71 -1.72
C ARG A 78 14.80 10.14 -0.77
N ARG A 79 13.80 9.43 -1.29
CA ARG A 79 12.77 8.77 -0.47
C ARG A 79 13.33 7.63 0.38
N SER A 80 14.30 6.88 -0.16
CA SER A 80 14.98 5.81 0.57
C SER A 80 15.92 6.30 1.69
N THR A 81 16.12 7.61 1.81
CA THR A 81 16.96 8.24 2.84
C THR A 81 16.19 9.17 3.78
N GLN A 82 14.93 9.47 3.48
CA GLN A 82 14.09 10.33 4.30
C GLN A 82 13.49 9.59 5.50
N ARG A 83 13.54 10.25 6.66
CA ARG A 83 12.79 9.87 7.85
C ARG A 83 11.37 10.40 7.68
N GLY A 84 10.42 9.53 7.38
CA GLY A 84 9.01 9.92 7.25
C GLY A 84 8.35 10.27 8.58
N TRP A 85 7.24 11.00 8.51
CA TRP A 85 6.44 11.44 9.67
C TRP A 85 5.95 10.27 10.56
N TRP A 86 5.83 9.06 10.00
CA TRP A 86 5.39 7.87 10.74
C TRP A 86 6.38 7.40 11.80
N HIS A 87 7.63 7.87 11.77
CA HIS A 87 8.60 7.59 12.82
C HIS A 87 8.20 8.19 14.18
N ASP A 88 7.38 9.25 14.19
CA ASP A 88 6.82 9.82 15.42
C ASP A 88 5.82 8.88 16.10
N TYR A 89 5.38 7.83 15.40
CA TYR A 89 4.47 6.78 15.87
C TYR A 89 5.15 5.41 15.99
N ALA A 90 6.48 5.35 16.00
CA ALA A 90 7.23 4.08 16.00
C ALA A 90 6.94 3.18 17.22
N ASP A 91 6.56 3.77 18.35
CA ASP A 91 6.14 3.07 19.57
C ASP A 91 4.68 2.58 19.53
N THR A 92 3.91 3.03 18.55
CA THR A 92 2.49 2.68 18.35
C THR A 92 2.32 1.66 17.23
N LEU A 93 3.24 1.70 16.26
CA LEU A 93 3.24 0.88 15.06
C LEU A 93 4.10 -0.36 15.24
N PRO A 94 3.55 -1.56 14.99
CA PRO A 94 4.41 -2.72 14.79
C PRO A 94 5.43 -2.44 13.68
N ASP A 95 6.69 -2.83 13.87
CA ASP A 95 7.78 -2.57 12.92
C ASP A 95 7.44 -3.04 11.50
N TRP A 96 6.68 -4.14 11.39
CA TRP A 96 6.24 -4.69 10.11
C TRP A 96 5.26 -3.76 9.37
N PHE A 97 4.52 -2.90 10.07
CA PHE A 97 3.55 -1.97 9.49
C PHE A 97 4.14 -0.60 9.15
N GLN A 98 5.15 -0.14 9.89
CA GLN A 98 5.81 1.15 9.63
C GLN A 98 6.29 1.28 8.17
N THR A 99 6.80 0.18 7.62
CA THR A 99 7.24 0.07 6.24
C THR A 99 6.12 0.30 5.24
N TYR A 100 4.96 -0.27 5.51
CA TYR A 100 3.80 -0.10 4.67
C TYR A 100 3.34 1.36 4.65
N VAL A 101 3.35 2.05 5.80
CA VAL A 101 2.94 3.46 5.88
C VAL A 101 3.77 4.35 4.96
N GLY A 102 5.09 4.15 4.93
CA GLY A 102 5.95 4.91 4.01
C GLY A 102 5.69 4.58 2.53
N LEU A 103 5.45 3.30 2.21
CA LEU A 103 5.13 2.89 0.84
C LEU A 103 3.75 3.37 0.39
N GLU A 104 2.77 3.39 1.28
CA GLU A 104 1.43 3.93 1.06
C GLU A 104 1.48 5.45 0.81
N ALA A 105 2.25 6.18 1.61
CA ALA A 105 2.43 7.63 1.49
C ALA A 105 3.01 8.04 0.14
N ASP A 106 3.75 7.15 -0.52
CA ASP A 106 4.40 7.40 -1.78
C ASP A 106 3.72 6.75 -3.00
N ALA A 107 2.69 5.94 -2.78
CA ALA A 107 2.03 5.23 -3.86
C ALA A 107 1.36 6.21 -4.84
N ALA A 108 1.42 5.90 -6.12
CA ALA A 108 0.69 6.59 -7.18
C ALA A 108 -0.63 5.87 -7.51
N ARG A 109 -0.63 4.54 -7.36
CA ARG A 109 -1.83 3.72 -7.47
C ARG A 109 -1.84 2.66 -6.38
N ILE A 110 -3.02 2.44 -5.80
CA ILE A 110 -3.27 1.38 -4.82
C ILE A 110 -4.44 0.54 -5.34
N ARG A 111 -4.21 -0.75 -5.56
CA ARG A 111 -5.27 -1.74 -5.76
C ARG A 111 -5.40 -2.56 -4.49
N SER A 112 -6.57 -2.60 -3.87
CA SER A 112 -6.78 -3.33 -2.60
C SER A 112 -7.95 -4.28 -2.71
N TYR A 113 -7.73 -5.54 -2.33
CA TYR A 113 -8.83 -6.46 -2.01
C TYR A 113 -8.94 -6.59 -0.50
N GLU A 114 -10.16 -6.40 0.03
CA GLU A 114 -10.43 -6.53 1.46
C GLU A 114 -11.52 -7.57 1.75
N THR A 115 -11.20 -8.55 2.58
CA THR A 115 -12.12 -9.66 2.93
C THR A 115 -13.12 -9.30 4.04
N GLU A 116 -12.64 -8.67 5.12
CA GLU A 116 -13.43 -8.49 6.36
C GLU A 116 -13.50 -7.04 6.84
N LEU A 117 -12.67 -6.15 6.28
CA LEU A 117 -12.55 -4.76 6.71
C LEU A 117 -12.72 -3.82 5.53
N ILE A 118 -13.16 -2.60 5.78
CA ILE A 118 -13.11 -1.51 4.79
C ILE A 118 -11.64 -1.06 4.63
N PRO A 119 -11.16 -0.68 3.43
CA PRO A 119 -9.79 -0.20 3.25
C PRO A 119 -9.43 0.89 4.25
N GLY A 120 -8.25 0.81 4.86
CA GLY A 120 -7.88 1.70 5.97
C GLY A 120 -8.02 3.18 5.63
N LEU A 121 -7.60 3.58 4.42
CA LEU A 121 -7.70 4.94 3.91
C LEU A 121 -9.15 5.44 3.72
N PHE A 122 -10.14 4.55 3.74
CA PHE A 122 -11.55 4.88 3.54
C PHE A 122 -12.37 4.73 4.83
N GLN A 123 -11.73 4.50 5.98
CA GLN A 123 -12.45 4.33 7.24
C GLN A 123 -12.76 5.67 7.91
N THR A 124 -13.89 5.76 8.60
CA THR A 124 -14.19 6.85 9.52
C THR A 124 -13.43 6.67 10.85
N PRO A 125 -13.24 7.75 11.64
CA PRO A 125 -12.60 7.64 12.95
C PRO A 125 -13.27 6.61 13.86
N GLU A 126 -14.60 6.59 13.91
CA GLU A 126 -15.40 5.74 14.77
C GLU A 126 -15.29 4.26 14.37
N TYR A 127 -15.32 3.97 13.07
CA TYR A 127 -15.08 2.62 12.55
C TYR A 127 -13.66 2.16 12.92
N SER A 128 -12.65 3.01 12.70
CA SER A 128 -11.26 2.66 12.99
C SER A 128 -11.04 2.40 14.49
N ARG A 129 -11.65 3.20 15.38
CA ARG A 129 -11.61 3.02 16.83
C ARG A 129 -12.24 1.70 17.26
N ALA A 130 -13.39 1.33 16.68
CA ALA A 130 -14.04 0.06 16.98
C ALA A 130 -13.14 -1.14 16.65
N ILE A 131 -12.46 -1.12 15.49
CA ILE A 131 -11.50 -2.16 15.11
C ILE A 131 -10.26 -2.17 16.02
N PHE A 132 -9.70 -1.01 16.34
CA PHE A 132 -8.54 -0.96 17.22
C PHE A 132 -8.85 -1.44 18.63
N ARG A 133 -10.01 -1.07 19.18
CA ARG A 133 -10.45 -1.57 20.48
C ARG A 133 -10.61 -3.09 20.47
N ALA A 134 -11.19 -3.66 19.42
CA ALA A 134 -11.34 -5.11 19.27
C ALA A 134 -10.00 -5.85 19.13
N SER A 135 -9.03 -5.28 18.42
CA SER A 135 -7.69 -5.91 18.22
C SER A 135 -6.75 -5.79 19.42
N LEU A 136 -7.04 -4.88 20.36
CA LEU A 136 -6.28 -4.70 21.59
C LEU A 136 -6.83 -5.51 22.78
N VAL A 137 -7.97 -6.19 22.63
CA VAL A 137 -8.54 -7.03 23.70
C VAL A 137 -7.52 -8.08 24.15
N GLY A 138 -7.32 -8.17 25.46
CA GLY A 138 -6.35 -9.09 26.07
C GLY A 138 -4.92 -8.57 26.11
N GLN A 139 -4.63 -7.42 25.50
CA GLN A 139 -3.40 -6.68 25.76
C GLN A 139 -3.61 -5.85 27.02
N GLY A 140 -2.75 -6.02 28.03
CA GLY A 140 -2.78 -5.18 29.23
C GLY A 140 -2.37 -3.73 28.93
N GLY A 141 -2.62 -2.82 29.87
CA GLY A 141 -2.21 -1.41 29.76
C GLY A 141 -3.35 -0.46 29.40
N ASP A 142 -3.00 0.75 28.97
CA ASP A 142 -3.94 1.80 28.58
C ASP A 142 -4.49 1.56 27.16
N ILE A 143 -5.59 0.79 27.09
CA ILE A 143 -6.23 0.43 25.83
C ILE A 143 -6.78 1.67 25.11
N GLU A 144 -7.44 2.58 25.82
CA GLU A 144 -8.07 3.74 25.18
C GLU A 144 -7.02 4.74 24.66
N GLY A 145 -5.95 4.98 25.41
CA GLY A 145 -4.82 5.77 24.91
C GLY A 145 -4.18 5.16 23.65
N ALA A 146 -4.04 3.83 23.59
CA ALA A 146 -3.55 3.14 22.41
C ALA A 146 -4.53 3.23 21.22
N VAL A 147 -5.84 3.12 21.48
CA VAL A 147 -6.90 3.29 20.45
C VAL A 147 -6.85 4.69 19.87
N ASP A 148 -6.78 5.72 20.70
CA ASP A 148 -6.74 7.11 20.25
C ASP A 148 -5.50 7.40 19.41
N ARG A 149 -4.34 6.91 19.84
CA ARG A 149 -3.09 7.09 19.10
C ARG A 149 -3.09 6.38 17.75
N ARG A 150 -3.63 5.15 17.68
CA ARG A 150 -3.81 4.41 16.42
C ARG A 150 -4.84 5.08 15.51
N SER A 151 -5.89 5.70 16.07
CA SER A 151 -6.89 6.45 15.32
C SER A 151 -6.31 7.76 14.75
N GLN A 152 -5.51 8.49 15.52
CA GLN A 152 -4.78 9.68 15.04
C GLN A 152 -3.83 9.33 13.89
N LEU A 153 -3.05 8.26 14.06
CA LEU A 153 -2.21 7.74 12.99
C LEU A 153 -3.04 7.41 11.74
N ARG A 154 -4.24 6.83 11.90
CA ARG A 154 -5.11 6.53 10.77
C ARG A 154 -5.48 7.80 9.99
N LEU A 155 -5.91 8.84 10.71
CA LEU A 155 -6.24 10.13 10.12
C LEU A 155 -5.04 10.73 9.38
N GLN A 156 -3.86 10.69 9.99
CA GLN A 156 -2.64 11.20 9.36
C GLN A 156 -2.27 10.44 8.07
N ARG A 157 -2.53 9.14 8.00
CA ARG A 157 -2.37 8.36 6.76
C ARG A 157 -3.34 8.81 5.66
N GLN A 158 -4.57 9.18 6.04
CA GLN A 158 -5.60 9.60 5.08
C GLN A 158 -5.29 10.94 4.40
N GLU A 159 -4.37 11.75 4.95
CA GLU A 159 -3.87 12.97 4.30
C GLU A 159 -3.28 12.72 2.90
N VAL A 160 -2.83 11.49 2.61
CA VAL A 160 -2.39 11.11 1.26
C VAL A 160 -3.48 11.31 0.20
N LEU A 161 -4.76 11.24 0.58
CA LEU A 161 -5.90 11.49 -0.30
C LEU A 161 -6.12 12.97 -0.63
N HIS A 162 -5.44 13.88 0.08
CA HIS A 162 -5.62 15.33 -0.02
C HIS A 162 -4.40 16.08 -0.57
N ARG A 163 -3.29 15.38 -0.83
CA ARG A 163 -2.10 15.97 -1.46
C ARG A 163 -2.36 16.42 -2.91
N THR A 164 -1.45 17.22 -3.47
CA THR A 164 -1.55 17.80 -4.82
C THR A 164 -1.77 16.76 -5.93
N ASP A 165 -1.10 15.61 -5.84
CA ASP A 165 -1.24 14.48 -6.78
C ASP A 165 -1.70 13.22 -6.01
N PRO A 166 -3.00 13.12 -5.63
CA PRO A 166 -3.48 12.04 -4.79
C PRO A 166 -3.43 10.69 -5.53
N PRO A 167 -3.21 9.57 -4.82
CA PRO A 167 -3.14 8.26 -5.46
C PRO A 167 -4.47 7.89 -6.13
N VAL A 168 -4.38 7.11 -7.20
CA VAL A 168 -5.54 6.40 -7.77
C VAL A 168 -5.77 5.14 -6.95
N ILE A 169 -6.94 5.00 -6.33
CA ILE A 169 -7.25 3.86 -5.47
C ILE A 169 -8.44 3.07 -6.02
N HIS A 170 -8.21 1.79 -6.29
CA HIS A 170 -9.24 0.84 -6.67
C HIS A 170 -9.38 -0.22 -5.58
N ALA A 171 -10.47 -0.16 -4.84
CA ALA A 171 -10.79 -1.14 -3.81
C ALA A 171 -11.86 -2.11 -4.31
N VAL A 172 -11.59 -3.42 -4.18
CA VAL A 172 -12.62 -4.47 -4.20
C VAL A 172 -12.85 -4.88 -2.75
N VAL A 173 -14.08 -4.71 -2.27
CA VAL A 173 -14.46 -4.93 -0.88
C VAL A 173 -15.50 -6.05 -0.86
N ASN A 174 -15.24 -7.09 -0.10
CA ASN A 174 -16.22 -8.15 0.10
C ASN A 174 -17.47 -7.57 0.78
N GLU A 175 -18.66 -7.96 0.30
CA GLU A 175 -19.95 -7.59 0.90
C GLU A 175 -19.97 -7.78 2.43
N VAL A 176 -19.33 -8.82 2.95
CA VAL A 176 -19.25 -9.09 4.41
C VAL A 176 -18.65 -7.90 5.18
N ALA A 177 -17.64 -7.23 4.63
CA ALA A 177 -16.99 -6.10 5.28
C ALA A 177 -17.92 -4.88 5.43
N LEU A 178 -18.97 -4.78 4.60
CA LEU A 178 -19.98 -3.72 4.66
C LEU A 178 -21.22 -4.13 5.47
N SER A 179 -21.42 -5.43 5.68
CA SER A 179 -22.58 -5.99 6.39
C SER A 179 -22.28 -6.33 7.86
N ARG A 180 -21.01 -6.50 8.24
CA ARG A 180 -20.60 -6.74 9.64
C ARG A 180 -20.83 -5.46 10.48
N PRO A 181 -21.51 -5.52 11.64
CA PRO A 181 -21.84 -4.34 12.44
C PRO A 181 -20.65 -3.84 13.28
N VAL A 182 -19.57 -3.42 12.63
CA VAL A 182 -18.37 -2.88 13.29
C VAL A 182 -18.72 -1.58 14.00
N GLY A 183 -18.57 -1.54 15.33
CA GLY A 183 -18.95 -0.39 16.14
C GLY A 183 -20.47 -0.17 16.27
N GLY A 184 -21.28 -1.10 15.75
CA GLY A 184 -22.74 -1.01 15.77
C GLY A 184 -23.36 -0.29 14.56
N PRO A 185 -24.71 -0.22 14.49
CA PRO A 185 -25.44 0.28 13.32
C PRO A 185 -25.14 1.73 12.96
N GLY A 186 -25.02 2.63 13.95
CA GLY A 186 -24.71 4.05 13.71
C GLY A 186 -23.32 4.27 13.11
N VAL A 187 -22.31 3.55 13.60
CA VAL A 187 -20.94 3.64 13.06
C VAL A 187 -20.90 3.13 11.62
N MET A 188 -21.56 2.00 11.33
CA MET A 188 -21.63 1.47 9.96
C MET A 188 -22.42 2.38 9.02
N ARG A 189 -23.48 3.04 9.51
CA ARG A 189 -24.21 4.05 8.76
C ARG A 189 -23.29 5.17 8.29
N ASP A 190 -22.58 5.79 9.22
CA ASP A 190 -21.68 6.92 8.92
C ASP A 190 -20.54 6.48 8.01
N GLN A 191 -20.03 5.27 8.23
CA GLN A 191 -19.02 4.66 7.39
C GLN A 191 -19.48 4.44 5.94
N ILE A 192 -20.68 3.93 5.70
CA ILE A 192 -21.18 3.71 4.33
C ILE A 192 -21.52 5.05 3.66
N LEU A 193 -22.08 6.02 4.39
CA LEU A 193 -22.29 7.38 3.88
C LEU A 193 -20.95 8.03 3.48
N HIS A 194 -19.92 7.85 4.30
CA HIS A 194 -18.57 8.30 3.98
C HIS A 194 -18.03 7.64 2.71
N LEU A 195 -18.19 6.32 2.53
CA LEU A 195 -17.78 5.62 1.30
C LEU A 195 -18.49 6.18 0.07
N LEU A 196 -19.82 6.36 0.14
CA LEU A 196 -20.61 6.93 -0.96
C LEU A 196 -20.11 8.32 -1.35
N LYS A 197 -19.75 9.16 -0.37
CA LYS A 197 -19.17 10.48 -0.64
C LYS A 197 -17.77 10.40 -1.23
N LEU A 198 -16.95 9.48 -0.74
CA LEU A 198 -15.55 9.33 -1.13
C LEU A 198 -15.41 8.88 -2.59
N VAL A 199 -16.27 7.97 -3.05
CA VAL A 199 -16.27 7.47 -4.45
C VAL A 199 -16.86 8.46 -5.46
N GLU A 200 -17.31 9.64 -5.04
CA GLU A 200 -17.58 10.75 -5.96
C GLU A 200 -16.29 11.32 -6.57
N ARG A 201 -15.14 11.08 -5.93
CA ARG A 201 -13.83 11.53 -6.43
C ARG A 201 -13.35 10.60 -7.55
N PRO A 202 -12.94 11.13 -8.72
CA PRO A 202 -12.66 10.30 -9.90
C PRO A 202 -11.44 9.38 -9.76
N ASN A 203 -10.52 9.69 -8.83
CA ASN A 203 -9.35 8.87 -8.55
C ASN A 203 -9.63 7.74 -7.55
N LEU A 204 -10.84 7.64 -6.98
CA LEU A 204 -11.19 6.65 -5.95
C LEU A 204 -12.38 5.80 -6.42
N SER A 205 -12.29 4.48 -6.26
CA SER A 205 -13.41 3.59 -6.56
C SER A 205 -13.52 2.46 -5.55
N VAL A 206 -14.75 2.13 -5.17
CA VAL A 206 -15.09 0.93 -4.39
C VAL A 206 -16.00 0.05 -5.25
N ARG A 207 -15.60 -1.21 -5.40
CA ARG A 207 -16.42 -2.27 -5.98
C ARG A 207 -16.79 -3.27 -4.90
N VAL A 208 -18.07 -3.63 -4.80
CA VAL A 208 -18.54 -4.64 -3.86
C VAL A 208 -18.49 -6.00 -4.53
N LEU A 209 -17.77 -6.94 -3.93
CA LEU A 209 -17.79 -8.35 -4.32
C LEU A 209 -18.96 -9.04 -3.60
N PRO A 210 -20.04 -9.42 -4.31
CA PRO A 210 -21.22 -10.00 -3.69
C PRO A 210 -20.95 -11.42 -3.19
N LEU A 211 -21.72 -11.86 -2.19
CA LEU A 211 -21.67 -13.25 -1.71
C LEU A 211 -21.97 -14.28 -2.81
N SER A 212 -22.80 -13.91 -3.80
CA SER A 212 -23.13 -14.75 -4.96
C SER A 212 -21.94 -15.03 -5.88
N ALA A 213 -20.82 -14.31 -5.73
CA ALA A 213 -19.60 -14.56 -6.48
C ALA A 213 -18.95 -15.93 -6.13
N GLY A 214 -19.31 -16.52 -4.98
CA GLY A 214 -18.83 -17.83 -4.57
C GLY A 214 -17.32 -17.86 -4.28
N ALA A 215 -16.72 -19.04 -4.43
CA ALA A 215 -15.30 -19.23 -4.14
C ALA A 215 -14.40 -18.48 -5.14
N HIS A 216 -13.36 -17.83 -4.62
CA HIS A 216 -12.34 -17.13 -5.43
C HIS A 216 -10.93 -17.30 -4.85
N ALA A 217 -9.90 -16.89 -5.59
CA ALA A 217 -8.51 -17.17 -5.24
C ALA A 217 -7.99 -16.45 -3.97
N ALA A 218 -8.69 -15.39 -3.52
CA ALA A 218 -8.32 -14.58 -2.34
C ALA A 218 -9.21 -14.81 -1.11
N MET A 219 -9.95 -15.92 -1.02
CA MET A 219 -10.90 -16.17 0.09
C MET A 219 -10.31 -16.00 1.49
N SER A 220 -9.03 -16.32 1.69
CA SER A 220 -8.36 -16.33 2.99
C SER A 220 -7.45 -15.12 3.26
N MET A 221 -7.39 -14.14 2.35
CA MET A 221 -6.44 -13.03 2.50
C MET A 221 -6.91 -11.72 1.86
N SER A 222 -6.69 -10.63 2.56
CA SER A 222 -6.62 -9.28 1.97
C SER A 222 -5.23 -9.04 1.41
N PHE A 223 -5.11 -8.23 0.36
CA PHE A 223 -3.82 -7.80 -0.16
C PHE A 223 -3.93 -6.45 -0.86
N ARG A 224 -2.78 -5.78 -0.99
CA ARG A 224 -2.68 -4.48 -1.65
C ARG A 224 -1.53 -4.49 -2.66
N ILE A 225 -1.79 -4.02 -3.87
CA ILE A 225 -0.79 -3.84 -4.92
C ILE A 225 -0.50 -2.35 -5.02
N LEU A 226 0.75 -1.97 -4.73
CA LEU A 226 1.24 -0.61 -4.79
C LEU A 226 2.02 -0.39 -6.10
N SER A 227 1.63 0.62 -6.85
CA SER A 227 2.36 1.14 -8.00
C SER A 227 2.85 2.55 -7.70
N PHE A 228 3.99 2.93 -8.26
CA PHE A 228 4.66 4.20 -7.99
C PHE A 228 4.94 4.89 -9.31
N SER A 229 4.79 6.22 -9.39
CA SER A 229 5.01 7.00 -10.63
C SER A 229 6.45 6.89 -11.11
N ASP A 230 7.36 6.73 -10.16
CA ASP A 230 8.79 6.88 -10.34
C ASP A 230 9.56 5.56 -10.24
N VAL A 231 8.88 4.42 -10.34
CA VAL A 231 9.54 3.12 -10.15
C VAL A 231 8.90 2.08 -11.04
N PRO A 232 9.66 1.44 -11.93
CA PRO A 232 9.19 0.28 -12.67
C PRO A 232 8.74 -0.84 -11.72
N GLY A 233 7.64 -1.51 -12.07
CA GLY A 233 7.09 -2.66 -11.32
C GLY A 233 6.12 -2.29 -10.20
N HIS A 234 5.64 -3.31 -9.50
CA HIS A 234 4.67 -3.19 -8.41
C HIS A 234 5.19 -3.88 -7.15
N LEU A 235 4.58 -3.58 -6.01
CA LEU A 235 4.82 -4.29 -4.77
C LEU A 235 3.50 -4.82 -4.24
N VAL A 236 3.48 -6.07 -3.78
CA VAL A 236 2.32 -6.62 -3.07
C VAL A 236 2.59 -6.60 -1.57
N TYR A 237 1.64 -6.04 -0.84
CA TYR A 237 1.59 -6.07 0.61
C TYR A 237 0.48 -7.00 1.08
N VAL A 238 0.82 -7.95 1.94
CA VAL A 238 -0.12 -8.87 2.61
C VAL A 238 0.08 -8.73 4.11
N GLU A 239 -1.01 -8.53 4.83
CA GLU A 239 -1.01 -8.37 6.28
C GLU A 239 -1.57 -9.62 6.95
N ALA A 240 -0.89 -10.04 8.02
CA ALA A 240 -1.35 -11.05 8.95
C ALA A 240 -1.40 -10.45 10.36
N LEU A 241 -1.96 -11.20 11.32
CA LEU A 241 -2.21 -10.70 12.68
C LEU A 241 -0.96 -10.09 13.36
N THR A 242 0.21 -10.69 13.14
CA THR A 242 1.46 -10.30 13.83
C THR A 242 2.63 -10.06 12.87
N SER A 243 2.37 -10.09 11.57
CA SER A 243 3.42 -10.02 10.54
C SER A 243 2.86 -9.50 9.22
N SER A 244 3.75 -9.24 8.28
CA SER A 244 3.37 -8.85 6.93
C SER A 244 4.37 -9.39 5.90
N LEU A 245 3.91 -9.53 4.65
CA LEU A 245 4.74 -9.88 3.51
C LEU A 245 4.83 -8.70 2.53
N TYR A 246 6.04 -8.44 2.06
CA TYR A 246 6.34 -7.50 0.97
C TYR A 246 6.88 -8.32 -0.22
N LEU A 247 6.00 -8.62 -1.18
CA LEU A 247 6.34 -9.45 -2.32
C LEU A 247 6.78 -8.58 -3.50
N GLU A 248 7.99 -8.84 -3.98
CA GLU A 248 8.64 -8.09 -5.07
C GLU A 248 9.01 -8.99 -6.27
N ARG A 249 8.83 -10.31 -6.16
CA ARG A 249 9.12 -11.22 -7.27
C ARG A 249 8.07 -11.05 -8.35
N GLU A 250 8.50 -10.93 -9.60
CA GLU A 250 7.60 -10.75 -10.76
C GLU A 250 6.47 -11.80 -10.80
N ALA A 251 6.80 -13.07 -10.54
CA ALA A 251 5.82 -14.16 -10.51
C ALA A 251 4.76 -13.99 -9.40
N ASP A 252 5.15 -13.49 -8.22
CA ASP A 252 4.21 -13.23 -7.12
C ASP A 252 3.31 -12.04 -7.45
N ILE A 253 3.89 -10.97 -7.98
CA ILE A 253 3.17 -9.77 -8.39
C ILE A 253 2.15 -10.14 -9.46
N ALA A 254 2.59 -10.77 -10.55
CA ALA A 254 1.74 -11.16 -11.68
C ALA A 254 0.57 -12.05 -11.22
N ARG A 255 0.83 -12.97 -10.27
CA ARG A 255 -0.23 -13.80 -9.68
C ARG A 255 -1.28 -12.95 -8.96
N HIS A 256 -0.88 -11.98 -8.14
CA HIS A 256 -1.81 -11.12 -7.41
C HIS A 256 -2.56 -10.15 -8.31
N GLU A 257 -1.92 -9.63 -9.36
CA GLU A 257 -2.57 -8.81 -10.37
C GLU A 257 -3.67 -9.58 -11.08
N PHE A 258 -3.36 -10.79 -11.55
CA PHE A 258 -4.35 -11.67 -12.15
C PHE A 258 -5.51 -11.96 -11.20
N VAL A 259 -5.24 -12.22 -9.92
CA VAL A 259 -6.31 -12.41 -8.91
C VAL A 259 -7.14 -11.14 -8.74
N PHE A 260 -6.52 -9.97 -8.66
CA PHE A 260 -7.22 -8.70 -8.50
C PHE A 260 -8.12 -8.40 -9.70
N ASP A 261 -7.65 -8.65 -10.91
CA ASP A 261 -8.43 -8.47 -12.13
C ASP A 261 -9.64 -9.43 -12.14
N ARG A 262 -9.43 -10.70 -11.75
CA ARG A 262 -10.53 -11.66 -11.59
C ARG A 262 -11.57 -11.22 -10.56
N LEU A 263 -11.13 -10.72 -9.41
CA LEU A 263 -12.01 -10.19 -8.37
C LEU A 263 -12.78 -8.96 -8.87
N THR A 264 -12.13 -8.10 -9.63
CA THR A 264 -12.75 -6.91 -10.23
C THR A 264 -13.85 -7.28 -11.21
N GLU A 265 -13.65 -8.31 -12.03
CA GLU A 265 -14.66 -8.82 -12.96
C GLU A 265 -15.85 -9.50 -12.26
N MET A 266 -15.62 -10.12 -11.09
CA MET A 266 -16.67 -10.75 -10.29
C MET A 266 -17.44 -9.75 -9.41
N ALA A 267 -16.83 -8.61 -9.12
CA ALA A 267 -17.42 -7.56 -8.32
C ALA A 267 -18.39 -6.70 -9.14
N MET A 268 -19.34 -6.07 -8.45
CA MET A 268 -20.24 -5.09 -9.05
C MET A 268 -19.44 -3.92 -9.63
N SER A 269 -19.95 -3.30 -10.69
CA SER A 269 -19.41 -2.04 -11.18
C SER A 269 -19.45 -0.96 -10.07
N PRO A 270 -18.67 0.14 -10.17
CA PRO A 270 -18.71 1.20 -9.17
C PRO A 270 -20.11 1.77 -8.95
N GLN A 271 -20.91 1.91 -10.01
CA GLN A 271 -22.28 2.43 -9.94
C GLN A 271 -23.25 1.44 -9.28
N GLU A 272 -23.16 0.15 -9.63
CA GLU A 272 -23.95 -0.91 -8.98
C GLU A 272 -23.57 -1.04 -7.50
N SER A 273 -22.28 -0.93 -7.18
CA SER A 273 -21.75 -0.94 -5.81
C SER A 273 -22.30 0.22 -4.98
N ALA A 274 -22.33 1.44 -5.53
CA ALA A 274 -22.93 2.60 -4.87
C ALA A 274 -24.43 2.41 -4.64
N THR A 275 -25.14 1.88 -5.64
CA THR A 275 -26.57 1.55 -5.54
C THR A 275 -26.82 0.50 -4.45
N TRP A 276 -26.00 -0.55 -4.41
CA TRP A 276 -26.06 -1.62 -3.42
C TRP A 276 -25.80 -1.08 -2.00
N MET A 277 -24.76 -0.26 -1.82
CA MET A 277 -24.46 0.39 -0.53
C MET A 277 -25.60 1.32 -0.07
N ALA A 278 -26.19 2.08 -0.98
CA ALA A 278 -27.34 2.94 -0.67
C ALA A 278 -28.59 2.13 -0.27
N ARG A 279 -28.78 0.94 -0.84
CA ARG A 279 -29.83 0.01 -0.42
C ARG A 279 -29.52 -0.59 0.97
N LEU A 280 -28.29 -1.04 1.20
CA LEU A 280 -27.86 -1.59 2.50
C LEU A 280 -28.10 -0.59 3.65
N LEU A 281 -27.80 0.70 3.43
CA LEU A 281 -28.12 1.77 4.37
C LEU A 281 -29.61 1.84 4.73
N LYS A 282 -30.50 1.69 3.74
CA LYS A 282 -31.95 1.77 3.95
C LYS A 282 -32.53 0.53 4.62
N GLU A 283 -31.92 -0.63 4.43
CA GLU A 283 -32.43 -1.91 4.94
C GLU A 283 -31.90 -2.20 6.34
N ASN A 284 -30.61 -1.99 6.57
CA ASN A 284 -29.91 -2.50 7.75
C ASN A 284 -29.41 -1.40 8.71
N TYR A 285 -29.33 -0.15 8.24
CA TYR A 285 -28.75 0.97 9.00
C TYR A 285 -29.64 2.23 8.94
N ARG A 286 -30.93 2.05 9.24
CA ARG A 286 -31.90 3.14 9.35
C ARG A 286 -31.55 4.04 10.55
N ASN A 287 -31.96 5.30 10.48
CA ASN A 287 -31.97 6.16 11.67
C ASN A 287 -32.97 5.54 12.66
N ASP A 288 -32.48 4.91 13.72
CA ASP A 288 -33.29 4.79 14.93
C ASP A 288 -33.42 6.21 15.48
N SER A 289 -34.62 6.77 15.33
CA SER A 289 -35.00 8.06 15.93
C SER A 289 -35.40 7.85 17.38
#